data_AF-A0A7H8KDT6-F1
#
_entry.id   AF-A0A7H8KDT6-F1
#
_cell.length_a   1.000
_cell.length_b   1.000
_cell.length_c   1.000
_cell.angle_alpha   90.00
_cell.angle_beta   90.00
_cell.angle_gamma   90.00
#
_symmetry.space_group_name_H-M   'P 1'
#
loop_
_entity.id
_entity.type
_entity.pdbx_description
1 polymer ?
#
loop_
_entity_poly.entity_id
_entity_poly.type
_entity_poly.pdbx_seq_one_letter_code
_entity_poly.pdbx_strand_id
1 'polypeptide(L)'
;MSEAVHHFFAGLARDGGRMLRQVCGTVRFDLRYPDHVDHWLVRIDHGRVTVSRGEAAPADTVIGTDEALFLRMAHGEVKPLPAWLRNDFTADGEFRLVIMLERIFAPPPGARHPREVAGGGGPARDRA
;
A
#
# COMPACT_ATOMS: atom_id res chain seq x y z
N MET A 1 18.48 7.90 3.39
CA MET A 1 17.12 8.18 2.90
C MET A 1 16.94 7.53 1.54
N SER A 2 15.81 6.86 1.35
CA SER A 2 15.49 6.13 0.12
C SER A 2 14.63 6.95 -0.84
N GLU A 3 15.15 7.26 -2.02
CA GLU A 3 14.39 7.92 -3.08
C GLU A 3 13.15 7.10 -3.49
N ALA A 4 13.26 5.77 -3.44
CA ALA A 4 12.16 4.87 -3.78
C ALA A 4 10.98 4.98 -2.79
N VAL A 5 11.26 5.11 -1.49
CA VAL A 5 10.24 5.34 -0.45
C VAL A 5 9.55 6.68 -0.68
N HIS A 6 10.32 7.74 -0.95
CA HIS A 6 9.77 9.05 -1.27
C HIS A 6 8.85 9.01 -2.48
N HIS A 7 9.30 8.37 -3.55
CA HIS A 7 8.52 8.21 -4.77
C HIS A 7 7.22 7.46 -4.52
N PHE A 8 7.25 6.40 -3.71
CA PHE A 8 6.04 5.66 -3.31
C PHE A 8 5.02 6.58 -2.62
N PHE A 9 5.43 7.29 -1.56
CA PHE A 9 4.52 8.15 -0.82
C PHE A 9 4.02 9.35 -1.64
N ALA A 10 4.88 9.92 -2.49
CA ALA A 10 4.49 10.96 -3.44
C ALA A 10 3.50 10.45 -4.50
N GLY A 11 3.65 9.20 -4.96
CA GLY A 11 2.68 8.52 -5.81
C GLY A 11 1.35 8.30 -5.10
N LEU A 12 1.39 7.80 -3.86
CA LEU A 12 0.21 7.55 -3.05
C LEU A 12 -0.62 8.82 -2.83
N ALA A 13 0.03 9.96 -2.56
CA ALA A 13 -0.63 11.26 -2.41
C ALA A 13 -1.33 11.73 -3.71
N ARG A 14 -0.76 11.39 -4.87
CA ARG A 14 -1.32 11.76 -6.19
C ARG A 14 -2.43 10.82 -6.65
N ASP A 15 -2.24 9.52 -6.46
CA ASP A 15 -3.03 8.49 -7.15
C ASP A 15 -4.02 7.74 -6.22
N GLY A 16 -3.90 7.89 -4.90
CA GLY A 16 -4.70 7.15 -3.91
C GLY A 16 -6.20 7.42 -3.94
N GLY A 17 -6.66 8.44 -4.66
CA GLY A 17 -8.00 8.98 -4.44
C GLY A 17 -9.17 8.10 -4.87
N ARG A 18 -9.05 7.31 -5.95
CA ARG A 18 -10.13 6.41 -6.36
C ARG A 18 -10.29 5.21 -5.42
N MET A 19 -9.18 4.64 -4.96
CA MET A 19 -9.18 3.39 -4.18
C MET A 19 -9.52 3.60 -2.70
N LEU A 20 -9.35 4.84 -2.19
CA LEU A 20 -9.52 5.20 -0.78
C LEU A 20 -10.78 6.02 -0.48
N ARG A 21 -11.74 6.09 -1.41
CA ARG A 21 -12.98 6.90 -1.24
C ARG A 21 -13.83 6.57 -0.02
N GLN A 22 -13.76 5.33 0.45
CA GLN A 22 -14.53 4.84 1.61
C GLN A 22 -13.68 4.76 2.88
N VAL A 23 -12.47 5.31 2.87
CA VAL A 23 -11.53 5.22 3.97
C VAL A 23 -11.32 6.62 4.55
N CYS A 24 -11.37 6.71 5.87
CA CYS A 24 -11.00 7.89 6.64
C CYS A 24 -10.08 7.46 7.79
N GLY A 25 -9.05 8.23 8.10
CA GLY A 25 -8.13 7.94 9.20
C GLY A 25 -6.67 8.21 8.85
N THR A 26 -5.81 7.87 9.79
CA THR A 26 -4.39 8.17 9.74
C THR A 26 -3.55 6.90 9.95
N VAL A 27 -2.57 6.72 9.08
CA VAL A 27 -1.62 5.61 9.15
C VAL A 27 -0.22 6.18 9.23
N ARG A 28 0.51 5.85 10.30
CA ARG A 28 1.93 6.18 10.42
C ARG A 28 2.76 4.96 10.04
N PHE A 29 3.70 5.12 9.12
CA PHE A 29 4.72 4.13 8.83
C PHE A 29 6.00 4.52 9.53
N ASP A 30 6.49 3.65 10.41
CA ASP A 30 7.77 3.74 11.08
C ASP A 30 8.75 2.86 10.33
N LEU A 31 9.50 3.46 9.40
CA LEU A 31 10.50 2.78 8.57
C LEU A 31 11.83 2.72 9.30
N ARG A 32 12.21 1.52 9.72
CA ARG A 32 13.44 1.26 10.46
C ARG A 32 14.62 1.11 9.50
N TYR A 33 15.65 1.91 9.74
CA TYR A 33 16.98 1.80 9.15
C TYR A 33 18.00 1.41 10.24
N PRO A 34 19.25 1.09 9.89
CA PRO A 34 20.25 0.69 10.88
C PRO A 34 20.53 1.74 11.97
N ASP A 35 20.40 3.03 11.65
CA ASP A 35 20.80 4.17 12.47
C ASP A 35 19.66 5.11 12.85
N HIS A 36 18.50 5.02 12.20
CA HIS A 36 17.36 5.91 12.45
C HIS A 36 16.02 5.27 12.08
N VAL A 37 14.93 5.96 12.43
CA VAL A 37 13.57 5.63 11.98
C VAL A 37 13.00 6.85 11.28
N ASP A 38 12.52 6.68 10.04
CA ASP A 38 11.70 7.71 9.39
C ASP A 38 10.22 7.48 9.72
N HIS A 39 9.53 8.55 10.12
CA HIS A 39 8.09 8.52 10.36
C HIS A 39 7.34 9.18 9.21
N TRP A 40 6.48 8.40 8.56
CA TRP A 40 5.62 8.85 7.46
C TRP A 40 4.17 8.78 7.88
N LEU A 41 3.52 9.94 7.99
CA LEU A 41 2.11 10.01 8.33
C LEU A 41 1.28 10.19 7.05
N VAL A 42 0.45 9.19 6.75
CA VAL A 42 -0.54 9.21 5.69
C VAL A 42 -1.90 9.55 6.31
N ARG A 43 -2.48 10.68 5.92
CA ARG A 43 -3.86 11.04 6.31
C ARG A 43 -4.77 10.82 5.13
N ILE A 44 -5.87 10.11 5.36
CA ILE A 44 -6.84 9.74 4.35
C ILE A 44 -8.19 10.30 4.78
N ASP A 45 -8.84 11.00 3.87
CA ASP A 45 -10.17 11.56 4.05
C ASP A 45 -10.96 11.37 2.76
N HIS A 46 -11.72 10.29 2.68
CA HIS A 46 -12.64 10.00 1.57
C HIS A 46 -11.98 10.10 0.17
N GLY A 47 -10.78 9.56 0.03
CA GLY A 47 -10.00 9.61 -1.21
C GLY A 47 -9.13 10.86 -1.36
N ARG A 48 -9.18 11.82 -0.43
CA ARG A 48 -8.11 12.80 -0.29
C ARG A 48 -6.99 12.16 0.51
N VAL A 49 -5.79 12.09 -0.07
CA VAL A 49 -4.61 11.56 0.61
C VAL A 49 -3.60 12.67 0.77
N THR A 50 -3.09 12.84 1.99
CA THR A 50 -1.96 13.73 2.27
C THR A 50 -0.89 12.92 2.99
N VAL A 51 0.36 13.22 2.68
CA VAL A 51 1.50 12.57 3.31
C VAL A 51 2.42 13.62 3.88
N SER A 52 2.83 13.44 5.12
CA SER A 52 3.81 14.27 5.80
C SER A 52 4.89 13.40 6.44
N ARG A 53 6.12 13.88 6.44
CA ARG A 53 7.25 13.28 7.15
C ARG A 53 7.69 14.20 8.28
N GLY A 54 8.09 13.63 9.41
CA GLY A 54 8.55 14.42 10.54
C GLY A 54 8.61 13.61 11.82
N GLU A 55 8.29 14.26 12.93
CA GLU A 55 8.25 13.62 14.24
C GLU A 55 7.12 12.58 14.33
N ALA A 56 7.28 11.64 15.27
CA ALA A 56 6.31 10.59 15.53
C ALA A 56 5.01 11.16 16.12
N ALA A 57 4.09 11.58 15.25
CA ALA A 57 2.75 11.99 15.63
C ALA A 57 1.86 10.76 15.95
N PRO A 58 0.86 10.89 16.83
CA PRO A 58 -0.18 9.87 17.00
C PRO A 58 -0.90 9.59 15.69
N ALA A 59 -1.32 8.33 15.50
CA ALA A 59 -2.10 7.89 14.34
C ALA A 59 -3.07 6.78 14.76
N ASP A 60 -4.15 6.62 13.99
CA ASP A 60 -5.16 5.57 14.20
C ASP A 60 -4.57 4.17 13.96
N THR A 61 -3.50 4.08 13.16
CA THR A 61 -2.72 2.87 12.97
C THR A 61 -1.25 3.19 12.80
N VAL A 62 -0.37 2.46 13.48
CA VAL A 62 1.08 2.54 13.34
C VAL A 62 1.60 1.24 12.75
N ILE A 63 2.35 1.34 11.64
CA ILE A 63 2.97 0.21 10.94
C ILE A 63 4.48 0.29 11.13
N GLY A 64 5.07 -0.71 11.78
CA GLY A 64 6.51 -0.82 11.95
C GLY A 64 7.12 -1.83 11.00
N THR A 65 7.96 -1.38 10.07
CA THR A 65 8.63 -2.24 9.08
C THR A 65 10.04 -1.74 8.78
N ASP A 66 10.86 -2.55 8.13
CA ASP A 66 12.14 -2.08 7.59
C ASP A 66 11.98 -1.64 6.13
N GLU A 67 12.96 -0.89 5.63
CA GLU A 67 12.95 -0.37 4.26
C GLU A 67 12.82 -1.50 3.22
N ALA A 68 13.55 -2.59 3.41
CA ALA A 68 13.62 -3.68 2.44
C ALA A 68 12.25 -4.34 2.26
N LEU A 69 11.58 -4.70 3.35
CA LEU A 69 10.24 -5.28 3.31
C LEU A 69 9.21 -4.29 2.76
N PHE A 70 9.31 -3.01 3.15
CA PHE A 70 8.44 -1.96 2.61
C PHE A 70 8.55 -1.86 1.09
N LEU A 71 9.77 -1.82 0.54
CA LEU A 71 9.98 -1.71 -0.90
C LEU A 71 9.50 -2.97 -1.64
N ARG A 72 9.71 -4.16 -1.08
CA ARG A 72 9.14 -5.40 -1.66
C ARG A 72 7.62 -5.35 -1.71
N MET A 73 6.96 -4.78 -0.70
CA MET A 73 5.52 -4.53 -0.76
C MET A 73 5.17 -3.46 -1.80
N ALA A 74 5.94 -2.37 -1.90
CA ALA A 74 5.77 -1.29 -2.89
C ALA A 74 5.88 -1.80 -4.33
N HIS A 75 6.75 -2.80 -4.57
CA HIS A 75 6.93 -3.46 -5.86
C HIS A 75 5.94 -4.62 -6.10
N GLY A 76 5.07 -4.95 -5.13
CA GLY A 76 4.08 -6.01 -5.24
C GLY A 76 4.67 -7.43 -5.06
N GLU A 77 5.94 -7.54 -4.71
CA GLU A 77 6.63 -8.81 -4.46
C GLU A 77 6.18 -9.48 -3.16
N VAL A 78 5.71 -8.68 -2.21
CA VAL A 78 5.15 -9.14 -0.93
C VAL A 78 3.77 -8.55 -0.74
N LYS A 79 2.81 -9.40 -0.35
CA LYS A 79 1.46 -8.96 0.02
C LYS A 79 1.40 -8.52 1.48
N PRO A 80 0.88 -7.31 1.79
CA PRO A 80 0.84 -6.79 3.15
C PRO A 80 0.07 -7.68 4.13
N LEU A 81 -1.12 -8.16 3.76
CA LEU A 81 -1.95 -8.91 4.71
C LEU A 81 -1.31 -10.26 5.10
N PRO A 82 -0.83 -11.10 4.17
CA PRO A 82 -0.08 -12.30 4.53
C PRO A 82 1.23 -12.02 5.29
N ALA A 83 1.94 -10.93 4.97
CA ALA A 83 3.18 -10.57 5.67
C ALA A 83 2.90 -10.17 7.13
N TRP A 84 1.83 -9.41 7.37
CA TRP A 84 1.39 -9.06 8.71
C TRP A 84 0.98 -10.29 9.53
N LEU A 85 0.19 -11.18 8.94
CA LEU A 85 -0.25 -12.42 9.61
C LEU A 85 0.92 -13.36 9.95
N ARG A 86 2.02 -13.27 9.20
CA ARG A 86 3.29 -13.98 9.49
C ARG A 86 4.21 -13.21 10.44
N ASN A 87 3.78 -12.04 10.92
CA ASN A 87 4.53 -11.16 11.79
C ASN A 87 5.84 -10.64 11.16
N ASP A 88 5.88 -10.51 9.83
CA ASP A 88 7.02 -9.92 9.11
C ASP A 88 7.14 -8.41 9.40
N PHE A 89 6.02 -7.76 9.72
CA PHE A 89 5.95 -6.38 10.19
C PHE A 89 4.87 -6.23 11.26
N THR A 90 4.94 -5.15 12.05
CA THR A 90 3.97 -4.87 13.10
C THR A 90 2.92 -3.87 12.64
N ALA A 91 1.68 -4.05 13.08
CA ALA A 91 0.63 -3.05 12.97
C ALA A 91 -0.11 -2.95 14.30
N ASP A 92 -0.21 -1.74 14.83
CA ASP A 92 -0.94 -1.42 16.05
C ASP A 92 -2.03 -0.39 15.75
N GLY A 93 -3.21 -0.57 16.34
CA GLY A 93 -4.38 0.28 16.12
C GLY A 93 -5.48 -0.36 15.26
N GLU A 94 -6.13 0.45 14.42
CA GLU A 94 -7.34 0.05 13.70
C GLU A 94 -7.12 -0.97 12.57
N PHE A 95 -7.60 -2.20 12.79
CA PHE A 95 -7.54 -3.32 11.83
C PHE A 95 -7.93 -2.96 10.39
N ARG A 96 -8.97 -2.15 10.20
CA ARG A 96 -9.47 -1.75 8.87
C ARG A 96 -8.42 -0.99 8.03
N LEU A 97 -7.53 -0.24 8.68
CA LEU A 97 -6.47 0.50 8.01
C LEU A 97 -5.31 -0.42 7.60
N VAL A 98 -5.11 -1.51 8.32
CA VAL A 98 -4.17 -2.57 7.92
C VAL A 98 -4.69 -3.34 6.70
N ILE A 99 -5.99 -3.67 6.66
CA ILE A 99 -6.60 -4.32 5.49
C ILE A 99 -6.53 -3.43 4.24
N MET A 100 -6.64 -2.11 4.41
CA MET A 100 -6.54 -1.14 3.31
C MET A 100 -5.17 -1.17 2.61
N LEU A 101 -4.12 -1.68 3.26
CA LEU A 101 -2.79 -1.83 2.64
C LEU A 101 -2.82 -2.68 1.37
N GLU A 102 -3.72 -3.68 1.30
CA GLU A 102 -3.89 -4.51 0.09
C GLU A 102 -4.34 -3.71 -1.14
N ARG A 103 -4.88 -2.50 -0.94
CA ARG A 103 -5.29 -1.60 -2.02
C ARG A 103 -4.20 -0.62 -2.44
N ILE A 104 -3.37 -0.15 -1.49
CA ILE A 104 -2.37 0.89 -1.74
C ILE A 104 -1.08 0.33 -2.33
N PHE A 105 -0.72 -0.90 -1.95
CA PHE A 105 0.47 -1.56 -2.45
C PHE A 105 0.22 -2.19 -3.82
N ALA A 106 1.28 -2.29 -4.61
CA ALA A 106 1.16 -2.77 -5.98
C ALA A 106 0.58 -4.20 -6.03
N PRO A 107 -0.19 -4.54 -7.07
CA PRO A 107 -0.55 -5.93 -7.32
C PRO A 107 0.72 -6.75 -7.62
N PRO A 108 0.67 -8.09 -7.48
CA PRO A 108 1.81 -8.93 -7.82
C PRO A 108 2.27 -8.73 -9.26
N PRO A 109 3.57 -8.79 -9.56
CA PRO A 109 4.08 -8.72 -10.92
C PRO A 109 3.39 -9.73 -11.84
N GLY A 110 2.88 -9.26 -12.99
CA GLY A 110 2.17 -10.11 -13.95
C GLY A 110 0.72 -10.43 -13.58
N ALA A 111 0.17 -9.85 -12.51
CA ALA A 111 -1.26 -9.95 -12.22
C ALA A 111 -2.07 -9.40 -13.40
N ARG A 112 -2.99 -10.22 -13.91
CA ARG A 112 -3.93 -9.84 -14.98
C ARG A 112 -5.34 -9.77 -14.45
N HIS A 113 -6.15 -8.89 -15.03
CA HIS A 113 -7.54 -8.80 -14.64
C HIS A 113 -8.27 -10.10 -15.05
N PRO A 114 -9.02 -10.78 -14.16
CA PRO A 114 -9.69 -12.04 -14.51
C PRO A 114 -10.59 -11.94 -15.74
N ARG A 115 -11.20 -10.77 -16.00
CA ARG A 115 -12.00 -10.52 -17.21
C ARG A 115 -11.17 -10.43 -18.50
N GLU A 116 -9.91 -10.01 -18.43
CA GLU A 116 -9.01 -10.02 -19.59
C GLU A 116 -8.60 -11.45 -19.93
N VAL A 117 -8.39 -12.28 -18.91
CA VAL A 117 -8.05 -13.71 -19.08
C VAL A 117 -9.23 -14.50 -19.64
N ALA A 118 -10.45 -14.23 -19.17
CA ALA A 118 -11.66 -14.92 -19.63
C ALA A 118 -12.14 -14.49 -21.04
N GLY A 119 -11.79 -13.29 -21.49
CA GLY A 119 -12.25 -12.72 -22.77
C GLY A 119 -11.53 -13.21 -24.02
N GLY A 120 -10.45 -13.99 -23.89
CA GLY A 120 -9.58 -14.39 -25.01
C GLY A 120 -9.99 -15.64 -25.80
N GLY A 121 -11.18 -16.21 -25.56
CA GLY A 121 -11.52 -17.57 -26.03
C GLY A 121 -12.92 -17.75 -26.63
N GLY A 122 -13.49 -16.77 -27.32
CA GLY A 122 -14.72 -16.96 -28.09
C GLY A 122 -14.43 -17.34 -29.55
N PRO A 123 -14.92 -18.47 -30.09
CA PRO A 123 -14.69 -18.81 -31.50
C PRO A 123 -15.38 -17.79 -32.40
N ALA A 124 -14.63 -17.34 -33.42
CA ALA A 124 -15.17 -16.55 -34.51
C ALA A 124 -16.35 -17.32 -35.12
N ARG A 125 -17.57 -16.78 -34.97
CA ARG A 125 -18.73 -17.26 -35.73
C ARG A 125 -18.49 -16.88 -37.18
N ASP A 126 -18.03 -17.86 -37.95
CA ASP A 126 -18.02 -17.81 -39.40
C ASP A 126 -19.47 -17.59 -39.87
N ARG A 127 -19.72 -16.46 -40.52
CA ARG A 127 -20.98 -16.18 -41.21
C ARG A 127 -20.77 -16.59 -42.66
N ALA A 128 -21.32 -17.74 -43.04
CA ALA A 128 -21.67 -18.09 -44.40
C ALA A 128 -23.17 -17.86 -44.61
#